data_AF-A0A9D4PBM5-F1
#
_entry.id   AF-A0A9D4PBM5-F1
#
_cell.length_a   1.000
_cell.length_b   1.000
_cell.length_c   1.000
_cell.angle_alpha   90.00
_cell.angle_beta   90.00
_cell.angle_gamma   90.00
#
_symmetry.space_group_name_H-M   'P 1'
#
loop_
_entity.id
_entity.type
_entity.pdbx_description
1 polymer ?
#
loop_
_entity_poly.entity_id
_entity_poly.type
_entity_poly.pdbx_seq_one_letter_code
_entity_poly.pdbx_strand_id
1 'polypeptide(L)'
;MSSASTALPTVPVYDYAIFLTLTALSLGTGLYLSLRRRGRGISTRDEAFLGSRSLHAIPLAMSMVATNVTAMGTIGWVAYFYQYGFHTYWCIPAFVPAGLLVVCFVLPVLYELRVTSIFEVTTEFDFTTDETVWAAFLGAFPVQLMRVGLDQVIAQRFLAARSLKQARIVALGGVILLAYCYTLHTLTGLAMVYWYRDCDPVLSGSITRYDQIVPYYINKSASSINGFLGLFLAGLVSASIR
;
A
#
# COMPACT_ATOMS: atom_id res chain seq x y z
N MET A 1 -36.92 2.69 -37.88
CA MET A 1 -36.05 3.35 -36.89
C MET A 1 -36.87 3.54 -35.62
N SER A 2 -36.77 2.59 -34.68
CA SER A 2 -37.41 2.68 -33.36
C SER A 2 -36.31 3.01 -32.35
N SER A 3 -36.42 4.17 -31.72
CA SER A 3 -35.52 4.65 -30.69
C SER A 3 -35.68 3.81 -29.42
N ALA A 4 -34.78 2.84 -29.22
CA ALA A 4 -34.65 2.18 -27.94
C ALA A 4 -34.01 3.17 -26.95
N SER A 5 -34.84 3.81 -26.13
CA SER A 5 -34.38 4.47 -24.92
C SER A 5 -33.85 3.41 -23.97
N THR A 6 -32.53 3.27 -23.85
CA THR A 6 -31.88 2.47 -22.81
C THR A 6 -32.11 3.13 -21.46
N ALA A 7 -33.25 2.85 -20.85
CA ALA A 7 -33.47 3.13 -19.44
C ALA A 7 -32.45 2.33 -18.63
N LEU A 8 -31.63 3.02 -17.82
CA LEU A 8 -30.71 2.37 -16.90
C LEU A 8 -31.52 1.44 -15.97
N PRO A 9 -31.12 0.17 -15.78
CA PRO A 9 -31.83 -0.72 -14.88
C PRO A 9 -31.83 -0.11 -13.47
N THR A 10 -33.03 0.10 -12.91
CA THR A 10 -33.20 0.61 -11.55
C THR A 10 -32.87 -0.49 -10.57
N VAL A 11 -32.00 -0.20 -9.60
CA VAL A 11 -31.61 -1.18 -8.57
C VAL A 11 -32.82 -1.45 -7.66
N PRO A 12 -33.23 -2.71 -7.48
CA PRO A 12 -34.33 -3.08 -6.61
C PRO A 12 -34.12 -2.65 -5.14
N VAL A 13 -35.20 -2.29 -4.45
CA VAL A 13 -35.15 -1.81 -3.05
C VAL A 13 -34.53 -2.85 -2.09
N TYR A 14 -34.69 -4.15 -2.37
CA TYR A 14 -34.13 -5.21 -1.53
C TYR A 14 -32.59 -5.25 -1.57
N ASP A 15 -31.95 -4.84 -2.67
CA ASP A 15 -30.48 -4.81 -2.77
C ASP A 15 -29.88 -3.78 -1.83
N TYR A 16 -30.54 -2.62 -1.68
CA TYR A 16 -30.15 -1.61 -0.71
C TYR A 16 -30.32 -2.11 0.73
N ALA A 17 -31.38 -2.87 1.02
CA ALA A 17 -31.59 -3.45 2.34
C ALA A 17 -30.49 -4.48 2.71
N ILE A 18 -30.10 -5.33 1.75
CA ILE A 18 -29.01 -6.29 1.93
C ILE A 18 -27.67 -5.57 2.13
N PHE A 19 -27.38 -4.54 1.33
CA PHE A 19 -26.16 -3.75 1.47
C PHE A 19 -26.04 -3.07 2.84
N LEU A 20 -27.13 -2.45 3.31
CA LEU A 20 -27.16 -1.75 4.61
C LEU A 20 -27.02 -2.73 5.78
N THR A 21 -27.65 -3.90 5.71
CA THR A 21 -27.56 -4.92 6.77
C THR A 21 -26.15 -5.50 6.88
N LEU A 22 -25.51 -5.86 5.75
CA LEU A 22 -24.14 -6.36 5.74
C LEU A 22 -23.14 -5.31 6.25
N THR A 23 -23.32 -4.04 5.86
CA THR A 23 -22.48 -2.93 6.32
C THR A 23 -22.65 -2.65 7.81
N ALA A 24 -23.88 -2.72 8.32
CA ALA A 24 -24.15 -2.55 9.75
C ALA A 24 -23.54 -3.70 10.58
N LEU A 25 -23.55 -4.93 10.08
CA LEU A 25 -22.93 -6.07 10.75
C LEU A 25 -21.39 -5.95 10.79
N SER A 26 -20.75 -5.55 9.69
CA SER A 26 -19.29 -5.37 9.65
C SER A 26 -18.82 -4.24 10.59
N LEU A 27 -19.51 -3.10 10.59
CA LEU A 27 -19.27 -2.01 11.54
C LEU A 27 -19.56 -2.43 12.99
N GLY A 28 -20.64 -3.17 13.19
CA GLY A 28 -21.07 -3.65 14.50
C GLY A 28 -20.05 -4.58 15.15
N THR A 29 -19.43 -5.50 14.39
CA THR A 29 -18.38 -6.38 14.93
C THR A 29 -17.13 -5.61 15.35
N GLY A 30 -16.71 -4.61 14.56
CA GLY A 30 -15.58 -3.74 14.89
C GLY A 30 -15.84 -2.88 16.14
N LEU A 31 -17.03 -2.30 16.24
CA LEU A 31 -17.43 -1.50 17.41
C LEU A 31 -17.55 -2.35 18.67
N TYR A 32 -18.17 -3.53 18.56
CA TYR A 32 -18.28 -4.49 19.66
C TYR A 32 -16.90 -4.89 20.21
N LEU A 33 -15.96 -5.24 19.33
CA LEU A 33 -14.60 -5.61 19.73
C LEU A 33 -13.83 -4.42 20.34
N SER A 34 -14.01 -3.22 19.80
CA SER A 34 -13.40 -1.99 20.33
C SER A 34 -13.88 -1.65 21.75
N LEU A 35 -15.19 -1.71 21.99
CA LEU A 35 -15.78 -1.46 23.30
C LEU A 35 -15.40 -2.54 24.32
N ARG A 36 -15.35 -3.81 23.91
CA ARG A 36 -14.95 -4.92 24.78
C ARG A 36 -13.46 -4.90 25.14
N ARG A 37 -12.59 -4.40 24.24
CA ARG A 37 -11.16 -4.20 24.50
C ARG A 37 -10.91 -3.12 25.57
N ARG A 38 -11.71 -2.04 25.56
CA ARG A 38 -11.64 -0.97 26.57
C ARG A 38 -11.97 -1.48 27.99
N GLY A 39 -12.86 -2.46 28.11
CA GLY A 39 -13.20 -3.09 29.40
C GLY A 39 -12.19 -4.12 29.93
N ARG A 40 -11.18 -4.52 29.14
CA ARG A 40 -10.25 -5.61 29.47
C ARG A 40 -8.82 -5.16 29.81
N GLY A 41 -8.52 -3.86 29.75
CA GLY A 41 -7.23 -3.31 30.20
C GLY A 41 -6.00 -3.76 29.39
N ILE A 42 -6.17 -4.19 28.14
CA ILE A 42 -5.06 -4.61 27.26
C ILE A 42 -4.24 -3.35 26.89
N SER A 43 -3.10 -3.14 27.56
CA SER A 43 -2.31 -1.89 27.49
C SER A 43 -0.97 -2.02 26.76
N THR A 44 -0.57 -3.23 26.34
CA THR A 44 0.77 -3.46 25.76
C THR A 44 0.69 -3.44 24.24
N ARG A 45 1.50 -2.58 23.57
CA ARG A 45 1.52 -2.42 22.10
C ARG A 45 1.72 -3.75 21.38
N ASP A 46 2.57 -4.61 21.92
CA ASP A 46 2.87 -5.94 21.38
C ASP A 46 1.65 -6.89 21.46
N GLU A 47 0.79 -6.72 22.46
CA GLU A 47 -0.42 -7.52 22.60
C GLU A 47 -1.51 -7.09 21.60
N ALA A 48 -1.50 -5.81 21.20
CA ALA A 48 -2.38 -5.26 20.18
C ALA A 48 -1.96 -5.64 18.75
N PHE A 49 -0.65 -5.70 18.46
CA PHE A 49 -0.11 -6.03 17.13
C PHE A 49 0.17 -7.53 16.92
N LEU A 50 0.66 -8.23 17.94
CA LEU A 50 1.11 -9.63 17.83
C LEU A 50 0.16 -10.63 18.52
N GLY A 51 -0.88 -10.17 19.23
CA GLY A 51 -1.85 -11.04 19.91
C GLY A 51 -1.17 -12.02 20.87
N SER A 52 -0.20 -11.53 21.67
CA SER A 52 0.67 -12.31 22.56
C SER A 52 1.36 -13.53 21.92
N ARG A 53 1.46 -13.56 20.58
CA ARG A 53 1.94 -14.71 19.78
C ARG A 53 1.18 -16.02 20.08
N SER A 54 -0.04 -15.91 20.60
CA SER A 54 -0.89 -17.05 21.01
C SER A 54 -2.02 -17.33 20.03
N LEU A 55 -2.10 -16.58 18.93
CA LEU A 55 -3.11 -16.75 17.89
C LEU A 55 -2.90 -18.08 17.17
N HIS A 56 -3.99 -18.83 16.99
CA HIS A 56 -3.95 -20.12 16.32
C HIS A 56 -3.68 -19.95 14.82
N ALA A 57 -2.99 -20.93 14.24
CA ALA A 57 -2.55 -20.89 12.83
C ALA A 57 -3.69 -20.70 11.82
N ILE A 58 -4.85 -21.31 12.06
CA ILE A 58 -6.01 -21.24 11.15
C ILE A 58 -6.57 -19.81 11.05
N PRO A 59 -6.92 -19.12 12.16
CA PRO A 59 -7.32 -17.71 12.12
C PRO A 59 -6.27 -16.79 11.48
N LEU A 60 -4.98 -17.03 11.71
CA LEU A 60 -3.90 -16.25 11.10
C LEU A 60 -3.86 -16.44 9.58
N ALA A 61 -3.92 -17.68 9.11
CA ALA A 61 -3.97 -17.99 7.68
C ALA A 61 -5.20 -17.38 7.01
N MET A 62 -6.38 -17.47 7.65
CA MET A 62 -7.61 -16.84 7.17
C MET A 62 -7.49 -15.31 7.09
N SER A 63 -6.84 -14.68 8.07
CA SER A 63 -6.56 -13.24 8.03
C SER A 63 -5.63 -12.87 6.88
N MET A 64 -4.60 -13.67 6.59
CA MET A 64 -3.69 -13.43 5.47
C MET A 64 -4.41 -13.53 4.11
N VAL A 65 -5.28 -14.53 3.95
CA VAL A 65 -6.13 -14.67 2.75
C VAL A 65 -7.06 -13.47 2.61
N ALA A 66 -7.72 -13.06 3.71
CA ALA A 66 -8.63 -11.91 3.71
C ALA A 66 -7.92 -10.59 3.33
N THR A 67 -6.65 -10.41 3.72
CA THR A 67 -5.87 -9.22 3.35
C THR A 67 -5.51 -9.20 1.86
N ASN A 68 -5.27 -10.36 1.25
CA ASN A 68 -4.84 -10.44 -0.15
C ASN A 68 -6.00 -10.48 -1.15
N VAL A 69 -7.17 -10.97 -0.74
CA VAL A 69 -8.36 -11.01 -1.59
C VAL A 69 -9.11 -9.68 -1.49
N THR A 70 -8.98 -8.85 -2.53
CA THR A 70 -9.68 -7.57 -2.63
C THR A 70 -10.76 -7.61 -3.71
N ALA A 71 -11.84 -6.85 -3.54
CA ALA A 71 -12.93 -6.78 -4.51
C ALA A 71 -12.46 -6.33 -5.91
N MET A 72 -11.53 -5.36 -5.97
CA MET A 72 -10.93 -4.89 -7.22
C MET A 72 -10.07 -5.97 -7.87
N GLY A 73 -9.27 -6.70 -7.07
CA GLY A 73 -8.48 -7.82 -7.55
C GLY A 73 -9.35 -8.92 -8.13
N THR A 74 -10.45 -9.28 -7.46
CA THR A 74 -11.39 -10.31 -7.93
C THR A 74 -12.10 -9.92 -9.22
N ILE A 75 -12.66 -8.70 -9.31
CA ILE A 75 -13.32 -8.22 -10.54
C ILE A 75 -12.32 -8.15 -11.69
N GLY A 76 -11.11 -7.65 -11.44
CA GLY A 76 -10.02 -7.60 -12.41
C GLY A 76 -9.64 -8.99 -12.91
N TRP A 77 -9.51 -9.96 -12.02
CA TRP A 77 -9.21 -11.35 -12.37
C TRP A 77 -10.31 -12.01 -13.21
N VAL A 78 -11.58 -11.79 -12.88
CA VAL A 78 -12.72 -12.33 -13.65
C VAL A 78 -12.78 -11.68 -15.04
N ALA A 79 -12.58 -10.37 -15.13
CA ALA A 79 -12.54 -9.65 -16.40
C ALA A 79 -11.36 -10.11 -17.27
N TYR A 80 -10.19 -10.29 -16.66
CA TYR A 80 -9.00 -10.81 -17.35
C TYR A 80 -9.27 -12.21 -17.88
N PHE A 81 -9.76 -13.12 -17.04
CA PHE A 81 -10.11 -14.48 -17.46
C PHE A 81 -11.14 -14.50 -18.59
N TYR A 82 -12.16 -13.64 -18.53
CA TYR A 82 -13.17 -13.52 -19.57
C TYR A 82 -12.58 -13.03 -20.91
N GLN A 83 -11.66 -12.08 -20.87
CA GLN A 83 -11.05 -11.49 -22.06
C GLN A 83 -9.98 -12.40 -22.70
N TYR A 84 -9.26 -13.15 -21.88
CA TYR A 84 -7.99 -13.77 -22.24
C TYR A 84 -8.03 -15.31 -22.19
N GLY A 85 -9.04 -15.89 -21.54
CA GLY A 85 -9.28 -17.33 -21.48
C GLY A 85 -8.35 -18.07 -20.52
N PHE A 86 -8.24 -19.39 -20.71
CA PHE A 86 -7.66 -20.31 -19.72
C PHE A 86 -6.16 -20.13 -19.41
N HIS A 87 -5.43 -19.32 -20.19
CA HIS A 87 -3.98 -19.24 -20.05
C HIS A 87 -3.51 -18.62 -18.72
N THR A 88 -4.37 -17.88 -18.02
CA THR A 88 -3.99 -17.29 -16.73
C THR A 88 -3.77 -18.34 -15.62
N TYR A 89 -4.26 -19.57 -15.82
CA TYR A 89 -3.97 -20.69 -14.92
C TYR A 89 -2.51 -21.14 -14.93
N TRP A 90 -1.74 -20.80 -15.96
CA TRP A 90 -0.29 -21.08 -16.01
C TRP A 90 0.52 -20.32 -14.95
N CYS A 91 -0.08 -19.34 -14.27
CA CYS A 91 0.54 -18.64 -13.15
C CYS A 91 0.46 -19.41 -11.83
N ILE A 92 -0.51 -20.33 -11.65
CA ILE A 92 -0.70 -21.08 -10.40
C ILE A 92 0.52 -21.95 -10.04
N PRO A 93 1.16 -22.67 -10.98
CA PRO A 93 2.37 -23.42 -10.69
C PRO A 93 3.53 -22.56 -10.17
N ALA A 94 3.56 -21.24 -10.43
CA ALA A 94 4.62 -20.35 -9.94
C ALA A 94 4.41 -19.92 -8.48
N PHE A 95 3.17 -19.97 -7.96
CA PHE A 95 2.87 -19.64 -6.56
C PHE A 95 3.44 -20.67 -5.57
N VAL A 96 3.48 -21.95 -5.97
CA VAL A 96 3.92 -23.05 -5.09
C VAL A 96 5.42 -22.95 -4.76
N PRO A 97 6.34 -22.78 -5.73
CA PRO A 97 7.76 -22.57 -5.45
C PRO A 97 8.02 -21.30 -4.63
N ALA A 98 7.31 -20.22 -4.91
CA ALA A 98 7.44 -18.96 -4.17
C ALA A 98 7.04 -19.11 -2.69
N GLY A 99 5.92 -19.81 -2.43
CA GLY A 99 5.48 -20.13 -1.08
C GLY A 99 6.48 -21.01 -0.32
N LEU A 100 7.06 -22.01 -1.00
CA LEU A 100 8.07 -22.89 -0.40
C LEU A 100 9.35 -22.13 -0.04
N LEU A 101 9.80 -21.21 -0.89
CA LEU A 101 10.96 -20.37 -0.60
C LEU A 101 10.72 -19.51 0.66
N VAL A 102 9.55 -18.89 0.77
CA VAL A 102 9.21 -18.05 1.93
C VAL A 102 9.15 -18.87 3.22
N VAL A 103 8.54 -20.06 3.20
CA VAL A 103 8.42 -20.91 4.39
C VAL A 103 9.76 -21.52 4.81
N CYS A 104 10.58 -21.96 3.85
CA CYS A 104 11.83 -22.65 4.14
C CYS A 104 13.01 -21.73 4.45
N PHE A 105 13.03 -20.51 3.89
CA PHE A 105 14.19 -19.62 4.00
C PHE A 105 13.86 -18.29 4.68
N VAL A 106 12.77 -17.62 4.29
CA VAL A 106 12.48 -16.27 4.79
C VAL A 106 11.89 -16.32 6.20
N LEU A 107 10.96 -17.24 6.46
CA LEU A 107 10.27 -17.35 7.75
C LEU A 107 11.22 -17.71 8.92
N PRO A 108 12.18 -18.65 8.79
CA PRO A 108 13.14 -18.95 9.85
C PRO A 108 14.00 -17.74 10.21
N VAL A 109 14.50 -17.02 9.20
CA VAL A 109 15.35 -15.84 9.37
C VAL A 109 14.59 -14.71 10.08
N LEU A 110 13.35 -14.42 9.65
CA LEU A 110 12.52 -13.40 10.30
C LEU A 110 12.13 -13.78 11.74
N TYR A 111 11.96 -15.07 12.04
CA TYR A 111 11.62 -15.54 13.38
C TYR A 111 12.80 -15.44 14.35
N GLU A 112 14.01 -15.77 13.89
CA GLU A 112 15.25 -15.66 14.68
C GLU A 112 15.64 -14.21 14.98
N LEU A 113 15.48 -13.32 14.00
CA LEU A 113 15.82 -11.89 14.14
C LEU A 113 14.87 -11.10 15.05
N ARG A 114 13.73 -11.69 15.47
CA ARG A 114 12.71 -11.06 16.32
C ARG A 114 12.23 -9.67 15.83
N VAL A 115 12.39 -9.38 14.54
CA VAL A 115 11.99 -8.12 13.92
C VAL A 115 10.47 -7.99 13.91
N THR A 116 9.96 -6.87 14.43
CA THR A 116 8.53 -6.56 14.45
C THR A 116 8.06 -5.78 13.22
N SER A 117 9.02 -5.35 12.39
CA SER A 117 8.80 -4.60 11.14
C SER A 117 9.95 -4.93 10.17
N ILE A 118 9.63 -5.04 8.88
CA ILE A 118 10.56 -5.51 7.83
C ILE A 118 11.60 -4.45 7.37
N PHE A 119 11.60 -3.25 7.98
CA PHE A 119 12.24 -2.05 7.43
C PHE A 119 13.32 -1.41 8.35
N GLU A 120 14.26 -2.18 8.89
CA GLU A 120 15.35 -1.65 9.74
C GLU A 120 16.67 -1.56 8.91
N VAL A 121 17.24 -0.35 8.73
CA VAL A 121 18.21 -0.03 7.64
C VAL A 121 19.67 0.12 8.10
N THR A 122 20.63 -0.51 7.41
CA THR A 122 22.12 -0.34 7.56
C THR A 122 22.85 -0.24 6.20
N THR A 123 24.03 0.42 6.17
CA THR A 123 24.69 0.91 4.92
C THR A 123 25.96 0.15 4.49
N GLU A 124 26.17 -1.08 4.93
CA GLU A 124 27.40 -1.85 4.60
C GLU A 124 27.32 -2.53 3.21
N PHE A 125 28.45 -2.88 2.60
CA PHE A 125 28.48 -3.59 1.30
C PHE A 125 28.28 -5.09 1.53
N ASP A 126 27.18 -5.42 2.18
CA ASP A 126 26.84 -6.76 2.64
C ASP A 126 25.46 -7.16 2.11
N PHE A 127 25.41 -8.17 1.25
CA PHE A 127 24.16 -8.68 0.68
C PHE A 127 23.34 -9.52 1.67
N THR A 128 23.82 -9.70 2.91
CA THR A 128 23.07 -10.38 3.98
C THR A 128 22.22 -9.43 4.83
N THR A 129 22.31 -8.11 4.61
CA THR A 129 21.44 -7.11 5.25
C THR A 129 20.46 -6.51 4.24
N ASP A 130 19.19 -6.40 4.63
CA ASP A 130 18.04 -6.20 3.72
C ASP A 130 17.98 -4.80 3.06
N GLU A 131 18.74 -3.81 3.55
CA GLU A 131 18.56 -2.40 3.19
C GLU A 131 19.88 -1.67 2.88
N THR A 132 20.81 -2.36 2.21
CA THR A 132 22.04 -1.73 1.73
C THR A 132 21.75 -0.94 0.45
N VAL A 133 22.54 0.11 0.16
CA VAL A 133 22.41 0.90 -1.07
C VAL A 133 22.41 0.00 -2.32
N TRP A 134 23.12 -1.12 -2.26
CA TRP A 134 23.25 -2.10 -3.34
C TRP A 134 22.09 -3.08 -3.41
N ALA A 135 21.58 -3.55 -2.26
CA ALA A 135 20.34 -4.31 -2.20
C ALA A 135 19.15 -3.48 -2.71
N ALA A 136 19.07 -2.20 -2.33
CA ALA A 136 18.06 -1.28 -2.84
C ALA A 136 18.18 -1.05 -4.34
N PHE A 137 19.40 -0.84 -4.87
CA PHE A 137 19.58 -0.67 -6.31
C PHE A 137 19.24 -1.93 -7.10
N LEU A 138 19.76 -3.10 -6.71
CA LEU A 138 19.54 -4.37 -7.42
C LEU A 138 18.12 -4.94 -7.21
N GLY A 139 17.52 -4.73 -6.04
CA GLY A 139 16.18 -5.19 -5.69
C GLY A 139 15.06 -4.27 -6.19
N ALA A 140 15.24 -2.94 -6.10
CA ALA A 140 14.22 -2.00 -6.56
C ALA A 140 14.24 -1.82 -8.09
N PHE A 141 15.37 -2.07 -8.77
CA PHE A 141 15.45 -1.88 -10.21
C PHE A 141 14.47 -2.76 -11.02
N PRO A 142 14.36 -4.09 -10.80
CA PRO A 142 13.38 -4.93 -11.49
C PRO A 142 11.93 -4.53 -11.17
N VAL A 143 11.65 -4.20 -9.90
CA VAL A 143 10.31 -3.79 -9.46
C VAL A 143 9.90 -2.48 -10.14
N GLN A 144 10.80 -1.50 -10.20
CA GLN A 144 10.51 -0.24 -10.88
C GLN A 144 10.38 -0.42 -12.39
N LEU A 145 11.21 -1.27 -13.01
CA LEU A 145 11.09 -1.61 -14.43
C LEU A 145 9.71 -2.20 -14.75
N MET A 146 9.20 -3.10 -13.91
CA MET A 146 7.83 -3.61 -14.07
C MET A 146 6.79 -2.50 -13.94
N ARG A 147 6.89 -1.65 -12.91
CA ARG A 147 5.90 -0.58 -12.67
C ARG A 147 5.87 0.49 -13.75
N VAL A 148 7.01 0.89 -14.32
CA VAL A 148 7.07 1.96 -15.32
C VAL A 148 6.98 1.46 -16.76
N GLY A 149 7.25 0.18 -17.02
CA GLY A 149 7.32 -0.37 -18.37
C GLY A 149 6.25 -1.41 -18.70
N LEU A 150 5.85 -2.22 -17.71
CA LEU A 150 5.06 -3.44 -17.93
C LEU A 150 3.73 -3.46 -17.15
N ASP A 151 3.50 -2.47 -16.29
CA ASP A 151 2.21 -2.29 -15.64
C ASP A 151 1.12 -2.09 -16.69
N GLN A 152 0.03 -2.83 -16.56
CA GLN A 152 -1.08 -2.83 -17.50
C GLN A 152 -1.61 -1.41 -17.77
N VAL A 153 -1.70 -0.57 -16.75
CA VAL A 153 -2.23 0.80 -16.90
C VAL A 153 -1.27 1.66 -17.72
N ILE A 154 0.04 1.45 -17.56
CA ILE A 154 1.07 2.18 -18.29
C ILE A 154 1.19 1.67 -19.73
N ALA A 155 1.16 0.34 -19.92
CA ALA A 155 1.15 -0.28 -21.24
C ALA A 155 -0.04 0.21 -22.09
N GLN A 156 -1.24 0.30 -21.50
CA GLN A 156 -2.42 0.86 -22.15
C GLN A 156 -2.22 2.32 -22.58
N ARG A 157 -1.53 3.14 -21.76
CA ARG A 157 -1.21 4.53 -22.08
C ARG A 157 -0.23 4.65 -23.25
N PHE A 158 0.74 3.73 -23.36
CA PHE A 158 1.64 3.68 -24.51
C PHE A 158 0.92 3.23 -25.78
N LEU A 159 0.02 2.25 -25.69
CA LEU A 159 -0.77 1.75 -26.82
C LEU A 159 -1.84 2.73 -27.29
N ALA A 160 -2.27 3.66 -26.45
CA ALA A 160 -3.18 4.75 -26.82
C ALA A 160 -2.50 5.86 -27.66
N ALA A 161 -1.17 5.86 -27.77
CA ALA A 161 -0.44 6.83 -28.58
C ALA A 161 -0.62 6.55 -30.09
N ARG A 162 -0.77 7.60 -30.91
CA ARG A 162 -1.04 7.46 -32.35
C ARG A 162 0.14 6.94 -33.17
N SER A 163 1.35 6.91 -32.59
CA SER A 163 2.56 6.42 -33.24
C SER A 163 3.61 5.99 -32.21
N LEU A 164 4.53 5.11 -32.63
CA LEU A 164 5.65 4.67 -31.79
C LEU A 164 6.55 5.83 -31.35
N LYS A 165 6.72 6.85 -32.20
CA LYS A 165 7.49 8.06 -31.84
C LYS A 165 6.83 8.83 -30.70
N GLN A 166 5.50 8.96 -30.72
CA GLN A 166 4.75 9.58 -29.62
C GLN A 166 4.81 8.74 -28.34
N ALA A 167 4.64 7.41 -28.44
CA ALA A 167 4.76 6.52 -27.29
C ALA A 167 6.12 6.64 -26.59
N ARG A 168 7.22 6.70 -27.36
CA ARG A 168 8.59 6.90 -26.83
C ARG A 168 8.76 8.25 -26.13
N ILE A 169 8.20 9.33 -26.69
CA ILE A 169 8.25 10.66 -26.05
C ILE A 169 7.46 10.65 -24.74
N VAL A 170 6.28 10.03 -24.71
CA VAL A 170 5.47 9.87 -23.50
C VAL A 170 6.20 9.04 -22.45
N ALA A 171 6.85 7.95 -22.85
CA ALA A 171 7.63 7.11 -21.94
C ALA A 171 8.84 7.86 -21.35
N LEU A 172 9.66 8.51 -22.20
CA LEU A 172 10.82 9.31 -21.77
C LEU A 172 10.39 10.48 -20.87
N GLY A 173 9.34 11.21 -21.26
CA GLY A 173 8.78 12.30 -20.47
C GLY A 173 8.27 11.80 -19.11
N GLY A 174 7.61 10.65 -19.08
CA GLY A 174 7.16 10.01 -17.85
C GLY A 174 8.30 9.62 -16.90
N VAL A 175 9.37 9.01 -17.43
CA VAL A 175 10.56 8.66 -16.65
C VAL A 175 11.25 9.90 -16.08
N ILE A 176 11.43 10.95 -16.90
CA ILE A 176 12.04 12.21 -16.46
C ILE A 176 11.22 12.87 -15.36
N LEU A 177 9.89 12.93 -15.52
CA LEU A 177 9.00 13.52 -14.54
C LEU A 177 9.00 12.72 -13.22
N LEU A 178 9.00 11.39 -13.29
CA LEU A 178 9.10 10.54 -12.11
C LEU A 178 10.44 10.72 -11.39
N ALA A 179 11.55 10.78 -12.11
CA ALA A 179 12.87 11.04 -11.53
C ALA A 179 12.92 12.40 -10.81
N TYR A 180 12.31 13.43 -11.41
CA TYR A 180 12.14 14.74 -10.80
C TYR A 180 11.32 14.67 -9.50
N CYS A 181 10.16 14.00 -9.51
CA CYS A 181 9.33 13.83 -8.31
C CYS A 181 10.06 13.08 -7.18
N TYR A 182 10.78 11.99 -7.48
CA TYR A 182 11.55 11.26 -6.48
C TYR A 182 12.68 12.12 -5.89
N THR A 183 13.35 12.94 -6.72
CA THR A 183 14.37 13.88 -6.25
C THR A 183 13.77 14.86 -5.24
N LEU A 184 12.59 15.43 -5.53
CA LEU A 184 11.87 16.31 -4.60
C LEU A 184 11.50 15.62 -3.28
N HIS A 185 11.04 14.37 -3.32
CA HIS A 185 10.78 13.59 -2.10
C HIS A 185 12.04 13.39 -1.27
N THR A 186 13.16 13.01 -1.89
CA THR A 186 14.44 12.82 -1.17
C THR A 186 14.94 14.13 -0.56
N LEU A 187 14.86 15.24 -1.31
CA LEU A 187 15.22 16.57 -0.79
C LEU A 187 14.33 16.98 0.38
N THR A 188 13.04 16.66 0.34
CA THR A 188 12.11 16.90 1.45
C THR A 188 12.51 16.06 2.68
N GLY A 189 12.84 14.79 2.50
CA GLY A 189 13.33 13.92 3.57
C GLY A 189 14.61 14.45 4.21
N LEU A 190 15.59 14.86 3.39
CA LEU A 190 16.85 15.43 3.86
C LEU A 190 16.64 16.75 4.62
N ALA A 191 15.74 17.61 4.12
CA ALA A 191 15.37 18.85 4.80
C ALA A 191 14.76 18.59 6.18
N MET A 192 13.91 17.56 6.33
CA MET A 192 13.35 17.18 7.62
C MET A 192 14.41 16.66 8.59
N VAL A 193 15.36 15.86 8.11
CA VAL A 193 16.50 15.38 8.92
C VAL A 193 17.34 16.55 9.40
N TYR A 194 17.68 17.50 8.52
CA TYR A 194 18.44 18.69 8.89
C TYR A 194 17.69 19.55 9.92
N TRP A 195 16.37 19.71 9.75
CA TRP A 195 15.54 20.53 10.65
C TRP A 195 15.43 19.94 12.07
N TYR A 196 15.35 18.61 12.18
CA TYR A 196 15.21 17.91 13.46
C TYR A 196 16.55 17.39 14.04
N ARG A 197 17.69 17.82 13.50
CA ARG A 197 19.03 17.36 13.93
C ARG A 197 19.32 17.56 15.42
N ASP A 198 18.80 18.64 16.01
CA ASP A 198 19.05 19.03 17.41
C ASP A 198 17.92 18.57 18.35
N CYS A 199 16.73 18.27 17.81
CA CYS A 199 15.56 17.87 18.60
C CYS A 199 14.68 16.92 17.78
N ASP A 200 14.88 15.61 18.00
CA ASP A 200 14.11 14.58 17.32
C ASP A 200 12.68 14.50 17.90
N PRO A 201 11.64 14.71 17.08
CA PRO A 201 10.24 14.66 17.51
C PRO A 201 9.79 13.25 17.94
N VAL A 202 10.45 12.19 17.47
CA VAL A 202 10.18 10.80 17.86
C VAL A 202 10.78 10.51 19.24
N LEU A 203 12.04 10.89 19.46
CA LEU A 203 12.72 10.66 20.75
C LEU A 203 12.17 11.53 21.88
N SER A 204 11.72 12.75 21.56
CA SER A 204 11.04 13.63 22.52
C SER A 204 9.59 13.20 22.84
N GLY A 205 9.07 12.16 22.19
CA GLY A 205 7.71 11.66 22.38
C GLY A 205 6.62 12.55 21.77
N SER A 206 6.98 13.53 20.94
CA SER A 206 6.02 14.42 20.27
C SER A 206 5.25 13.73 19.14
N ILE A 207 5.85 12.73 18.50
CA ILE A 207 5.22 11.85 17.51
C ILE A 207 5.49 10.38 17.85
N THR A 208 4.54 9.51 17.52
CA THR A 208 4.62 8.08 17.87
C THR A 208 5.08 7.21 16.71
N ARG A 209 4.95 7.71 15.48
CA ARG A 209 5.29 7.00 14.25
C ARG A 209 5.96 7.95 13.25
N TYR A 210 6.89 7.42 12.47
CA TYR A 210 7.69 8.22 11.51
C TYR A 210 6.87 8.83 10.37
N ASP A 211 5.75 8.22 9.98
CA ASP A 211 4.83 8.76 8.96
C ASP A 211 4.16 10.08 9.38
N GLN A 212 4.21 10.42 10.67
CA GLN A 212 3.64 11.66 11.21
C GLN A 212 4.59 12.85 11.09
N ILE A 213 5.85 12.66 10.70
CA ILE A 213 6.88 13.69 10.79
C ILE A 213 6.59 14.92 9.92
N VAL A 214 6.11 14.72 8.69
CA VAL A 214 5.78 15.81 7.75
C VAL A 214 4.50 16.55 8.18
N PRO A 215 3.38 15.86 8.50
CA PRO A 215 2.21 16.54 9.08
C PRO A 215 2.52 17.31 10.37
N TYR A 216 3.36 16.75 11.25
CA TYR A 216 3.78 17.40 12.49
C TYR A 216 4.59 18.68 12.22
N TYR A 217 5.54 18.64 11.27
CA TYR A 217 6.28 19.81 10.84
C TYR A 217 5.36 20.91 10.32
N ILE A 218 4.42 20.57 9.45
CA ILE A 218 3.50 21.55 8.84
C ILE A 218 2.59 22.19 9.90
N ASN A 219 2.07 21.39 10.83
CA ASN A 219 1.23 21.91 11.92
C ASN A 219 2.00 22.85 12.86
N LYS A 220 3.29 22.57 13.10
CA LYS A 220 4.11 23.37 14.02
C LYS A 220 4.72 24.62 13.38
N SER A 221 5.25 24.50 12.17
CA SER A 221 5.99 25.58 11.49
C SER A 221 5.14 26.41 10.54
N ALA A 222 4.11 25.83 9.93
CA ALA A 222 3.30 26.48 8.90
C ALA A 222 1.87 26.82 9.34
N SER A 223 1.56 26.66 10.64
CA SER A 223 0.29 27.14 11.23
C SER A 223 0.16 28.67 11.25
N SER A 224 1.28 29.40 11.11
CA SER A 224 1.29 30.86 10.94
C SER A 224 0.80 31.31 9.56
N ILE A 225 0.78 30.41 8.56
CA ILE A 225 0.33 30.72 7.20
C ILE A 225 -1.13 30.28 7.06
N ASN A 226 -2.03 31.27 7.13
CA ASN A 226 -3.46 31.04 7.00
C ASN A 226 -3.80 30.29 5.69
N GLY A 227 -4.46 29.14 5.81
CA GLY A 227 -4.94 28.32 4.68
C GLY A 227 -3.96 27.26 4.17
N PHE A 228 -2.67 27.33 4.51
CA PHE A 228 -1.67 26.37 4.02
C PHE A 228 -1.92 24.94 4.53
N LEU A 229 -2.23 24.79 5.82
CA LEU A 229 -2.56 23.49 6.42
C LEU A 229 -3.80 22.86 5.74
N GLY A 230 -4.81 23.68 5.44
CA GLY A 230 -6.02 23.24 4.74
C GLY A 230 -5.73 22.74 3.33
N LEU A 231 -4.91 23.47 2.57
CA LEU A 231 -4.47 23.07 1.23
C LEU A 231 -3.66 21.76 1.27
N PHE A 232 -2.75 21.63 2.23
CA PHE A 232 -1.96 20.42 2.42
C PHE A 232 -2.83 19.20 2.72
N LEU A 233 -3.76 19.31 3.67
CA LEU A 233 -4.66 18.21 4.02
C LEU A 233 -5.62 17.87 2.86
N ALA A 234 -6.13 18.86 2.13
CA ALA A 234 -6.96 18.63 0.94
C ALA A 234 -6.19 17.87 -0.14
N GLY A 235 -4.92 18.23 -0.38
CA GLY A 235 -4.03 17.51 -1.30
C GLY A 235 -3.74 16.08 -0.86
N LEU A 236 -3.46 15.88 0.43
CA LEU A 236 -3.20 14.56 1.01
C LEU A 236 -4.42 13.64 0.87
N VAL A 237 -5.62 14.13 1.22
CA VAL A 237 -6.87 13.37 1.10
C VAL A 237 -7.18 13.06 -0.36
N SER A 238 -7.04 14.03 -1.26
CA SER A 238 -7.25 13.82 -2.71
C SER A 238 -6.29 12.76 -3.29
N ALA A 239 -5.04 12.72 -2.83
CA ALA A 239 -4.08 11.71 -3.24
C ALA A 239 -4.38 10.31 -2.67
N SER A 240 -5.06 10.24 -1.52
CA SER A 240 -5.39 8.99 -0.82
C SER A 240 -6.61 8.26 -1.39
N ILE A 241 -7.53 8.99 -2.04
CA ILE A 241 -8.81 8.45 -2.57
C ILE A 241 -8.59 7.97 -4.03
N ARG A 242 -7.57 7.15 -4.28
CA ARG A 242 -7.34 6.52 -5.60
C ARG A 242 -7.48 5.02 -5.52
#